data_AF-A0AAW1S3A6-F1
#
_entry.id   AF-A0AAW1S3A6-F1
#
_cell.length_a   1.000
_cell.length_b   1.000
_cell.length_c   1.000
_cell.angle_alpha   90.00
_cell.angle_beta   90.00
_cell.angle_gamma   90.00
#
_symmetry.space_group_name_H-M   'P 1'
#
loop_
_entity.id
_entity.type
_entity.pdbx_description
1 polymer ?
#
loop_
_entity_poly.entity_id
_entity_poly.type
_entity_poly.pdbx_seq_one_letter_code
_entity_poly.pdbx_strand_id
1 'polypeptide(L)'
;MTGVSCLPALLLQQAISGLGSKRTVKSTPSAAHQGSQERLGHECTGTRDRKQKKRDMRSLWIQQINAGAKEHGVPYSKFMNGLASDNISLNRKVLAELAANEPLSFQALVQQVKFMRGL
;
A
#
# COMPACT_ATOMS: atom_id res chain seq x y z
N MET A 1 36.79 -51.34 19.05
CA MET A 1 35.66 -50.64 19.72
C MET A 1 36.22 -49.71 20.79
N THR A 2 37.13 -48.82 20.39
CA THR A 2 37.81 -47.90 21.30
C THR A 2 37.10 -46.57 21.30
N GLY A 3 36.88 -45.97 22.47
CA GLY A 3 36.96 -44.52 22.52
C GLY A 3 36.03 -43.82 23.50
N VAL A 4 36.46 -43.77 24.76
CA VAL A 4 36.42 -42.56 25.61
C VAL A 4 35.06 -41.91 25.84
N SER A 5 34.35 -42.45 26.83
CA SER A 5 33.60 -41.62 27.77
C SER A 5 34.56 -41.18 28.89
N CYS A 6 34.98 -39.92 28.89
CA CYS A 6 35.69 -39.27 30.01
C CYS A 6 35.35 -37.79 29.91
N LEU A 7 34.22 -37.42 30.49
CA LEU A 7 34.11 -36.65 31.72
C LEU A 7 34.19 -35.13 31.49
N PRO A 8 33.46 -34.37 32.34
CA PRO A 8 32.89 -33.08 32.03
C PRO A 8 33.64 -31.97 32.77
N ALA A 9 33.01 -30.81 32.81
CA ALA A 9 33.20 -29.76 33.81
C ALA A 9 34.48 -28.94 33.68
N LEU A 10 34.21 -27.66 33.39
CA LEU A 10 34.91 -26.50 33.93
C LEU A 10 36.38 -26.32 33.54
N LEU A 11 36.67 -25.06 33.20
CA LEU A 11 37.97 -24.44 33.41
C LEU A 11 39.04 -24.69 32.34
N LEU A 12 38.96 -23.95 31.23
CA LEU A 12 40.13 -23.16 30.82
C LEU A 12 39.72 -21.92 30.02
N GLN A 13 39.92 -20.76 30.65
CA GLN A 13 40.38 -19.49 30.06
C GLN A 13 39.78 -19.08 28.70
N GLN A 14 38.92 -18.07 28.65
CA GLN A 14 39.34 -16.65 28.73
C GLN A 14 40.58 -16.34 27.88
N ALA A 15 40.38 -15.45 26.88
CA ALA A 15 41.34 -14.50 26.31
C ALA A 15 41.36 -14.52 24.77
N ILE A 16 40.47 -13.74 24.15
CA ILE A 16 40.87 -12.92 23.01
C ILE A 16 40.43 -11.49 23.30
N SER A 17 41.31 -10.79 23.99
CA SER A 17 41.40 -9.34 24.01
C SER A 17 41.93 -8.86 22.66
N GLY A 18 41.38 -7.77 22.14
CA GLY A 18 42.17 -6.82 21.37
C GLY A 18 42.11 -6.89 19.85
N LEU A 19 41.13 -6.20 19.27
CA LEU A 19 41.30 -5.30 18.12
C LEU A 19 40.14 -4.28 18.24
N GLY A 20 40.35 -3.00 18.52
CA GLY A 20 41.42 -2.14 18.06
C GLY A 20 40.89 -1.19 16.97
N SER A 21 40.14 -0.17 17.40
CA SER A 21 40.02 1.16 16.79
C SER A 21 40.01 1.30 15.25
N LYS A 22 38.82 1.56 14.70
CA LYS A 22 38.64 2.63 13.71
C LYS A 22 37.53 3.55 14.20
N ARG A 23 37.93 4.58 14.96
CA ARG A 23 37.19 5.85 15.01
C ARG A 23 36.96 6.27 13.56
N THR A 24 35.72 6.16 13.09
CA THR A 24 35.23 7.08 12.07
C THR A 24 34.14 7.88 12.76
N VAL A 25 34.50 9.12 13.08
CA VAL A 25 33.55 10.14 13.50
C VAL A 25 32.56 10.24 12.34
N LYS A 26 31.40 9.58 12.45
CA LYS A 26 30.26 10.00 11.67
C LYS A 26 29.85 11.30 12.36
N SER A 27 30.40 12.37 11.84
CA SER A 27 30.02 13.73 12.15
C SER A 27 28.53 13.76 12.40
N THR A 28 28.14 14.24 13.58
CA THR A 28 26.84 14.88 13.68
C THR A 28 26.75 15.81 12.48
N PRO A 29 25.68 15.77 11.67
CA PRO A 29 25.46 16.88 10.76
C PRO A 29 25.38 18.11 11.66
N SER A 30 26.46 18.88 11.66
CA SER A 30 26.54 20.18 12.31
C SER A 30 25.32 20.96 11.83
N ALA A 31 24.64 21.59 12.78
CA ALA A 31 23.47 22.43 12.61
C ALA A 31 23.78 23.70 11.77
N ALA A 32 24.34 23.54 10.57
CA ALA A 32 24.91 24.59 9.74
C ALA A 32 24.75 24.35 8.22
N HIS A 33 23.95 23.36 7.79
CA HIS A 33 23.37 23.33 6.43
C HIS A 33 21.84 23.45 6.49
N GLN A 34 21.33 24.12 7.52
CA GLN A 34 19.97 24.65 7.57
C GLN A 34 19.99 26.07 6.97
N GLY A 35 20.28 26.22 5.66
CA GLY A 35 20.48 27.58 5.16
C GLY A 35 20.59 27.83 3.65
N SER A 36 20.26 26.89 2.76
CA SER A 36 20.23 27.20 1.32
C SER A 36 19.38 26.24 0.50
N GLN A 37 18.18 25.92 0.98
CA GLN A 37 17.09 25.47 0.10
C GLN A 37 15.83 26.31 0.31
N GLU A 38 16.00 27.61 0.56
CA GLU A 38 14.93 28.60 0.40
C GLU A 38 15.20 29.36 -0.90
N ARG A 39 15.10 28.66 -2.04
CA ARG A 39 15.01 29.32 -3.35
C ARG A 39 13.83 28.75 -4.10
N LEU A 40 12.74 29.51 -4.02
CA LEU A 40 11.55 29.47 -4.88
C LEU A 40 10.62 28.26 -4.70
N GLY A 41 10.20 27.98 -3.46
CA GLY A 41 9.07 27.09 -3.17
C GLY A 41 7.69 27.74 -3.32
N HIS A 42 7.61 28.95 -3.89
CA HIS A 42 6.39 29.75 -3.99
C HIS A 42 5.60 29.56 -5.29
N GLU A 43 5.93 28.55 -6.10
CA GLU A 43 5.07 28.15 -7.22
C GLU A 43 4.14 27.01 -6.77
N CYS A 44 2.86 27.34 -6.60
CA CYS A 44 1.68 26.48 -6.75
C CYS A 44 1.31 25.41 -5.69
N THR A 45 1.05 25.82 -4.44
CA THR A 45 0.32 24.99 -3.46
C THR A 45 -1.13 24.70 -3.91
N GLY A 46 -1.87 25.71 -4.38
CA GLY A 46 -3.29 25.56 -4.73
C GLY A 46 -3.63 24.67 -5.95
N THR A 47 -2.70 24.41 -6.88
CA THR A 47 -2.94 23.48 -8.00
C THR A 47 -2.69 22.03 -7.59
N ARG A 48 -1.77 21.81 -6.65
CA ARG A 48 -1.41 20.50 -6.12
C ARG A 48 -2.52 19.94 -5.23
N ASP A 49 -3.06 20.75 -4.33
CA ASP A 49 -4.14 20.34 -3.43
C ASP A 49 -5.44 19.99 -4.18
N ARG A 50 -5.79 20.75 -5.24
CA ARG A 50 -6.93 20.43 -6.11
C ARG A 50 -6.76 19.09 -6.84
N LYS A 51 -5.54 18.74 -7.24
CA LYS A 51 -5.23 17.43 -7.85
C LYS A 51 -5.29 16.33 -6.79
N GLN A 52 -4.84 16.60 -5.57
CA GLN A 52 -4.88 15.64 -4.47
C GLN A 52 -6.33 15.29 -4.08
N LYS A 53 -7.19 16.28 -3.88
CA LYS A 53 -8.62 16.06 -3.58
C LYS A 53 -9.30 15.16 -4.60
N LYS A 54 -8.99 15.31 -5.90
CA LYS A 54 -9.53 14.43 -6.96
C LYS A 54 -9.05 12.97 -6.83
N ARG A 55 -7.80 12.75 -6.40
CA ARG A 55 -7.26 11.41 -6.15
C ARG A 55 -7.89 10.79 -4.92
N ASP A 56 -8.04 11.55 -3.84
CA ASP A 56 -8.61 11.06 -2.59
C ASP A 56 -10.09 10.65 -2.77
N MET A 57 -10.88 11.48 -3.48
CA MET A 57 -12.27 11.16 -3.82
C MET A 57 -12.35 9.88 -4.68
N ARG A 58 -11.45 9.73 -5.65
CA ARG A 58 -11.41 8.53 -6.49
C ARG A 58 -11.07 7.29 -5.66
N SER A 59 -10.14 7.39 -4.74
CA SER A 59 -9.78 6.29 -3.83
C SER A 59 -10.98 5.88 -2.98
N LEU A 60 -11.73 6.84 -2.44
CA LEU A 60 -12.96 6.58 -1.69
C LEU A 60 -14.02 5.85 -2.54
N TRP A 61 -14.26 6.30 -3.77
CA TRP A 61 -15.22 5.63 -4.66
C TRP A 61 -14.79 4.19 -4.98
N ILE A 62 -13.49 3.94 -5.19
CA ILE A 62 -12.98 2.58 -5.40
C ILE A 62 -13.22 1.72 -4.15
N GLN A 63 -13.00 2.27 -2.95
CA GLN A 63 -13.24 1.55 -1.70
C GLN A 63 -14.71 1.19 -1.53
N GLN A 64 -15.63 2.10 -1.82
CA GLN A 64 -17.08 1.86 -1.75
C GLN A 64 -17.52 0.79 -2.76
N ILE A 65 -17.07 0.89 -4.02
CA ILE A 65 -17.38 -0.12 -5.05
C ILE A 65 -16.78 -1.48 -4.66
N ASN A 66 -15.58 -1.50 -4.09
CA ASN A 66 -14.94 -2.75 -3.65
C ASN A 66 -15.72 -3.41 -2.51
N ALA A 67 -16.30 -2.63 -1.59
CA ALA A 67 -17.16 -3.17 -0.54
C ALA A 67 -18.41 -3.85 -1.14
N GLY A 68 -19.17 -3.14 -1.98
CA GLY A 68 -20.36 -3.73 -2.63
C GLY A 68 -20.02 -4.92 -3.54
N ALA A 69 -18.94 -4.84 -4.31
CA ALA A 69 -18.53 -5.95 -5.18
C ALA A 69 -18.11 -7.19 -4.37
N LYS A 70 -17.48 -7.01 -3.21
CA LYS A 70 -17.11 -8.10 -2.29
C LYS A 70 -18.32 -8.82 -1.71
N GLU A 71 -19.39 -8.10 -1.37
CA GLU A 71 -20.64 -8.72 -0.89
C GLU A 71 -21.23 -9.69 -1.90
N HIS A 72 -21.04 -9.43 -3.19
CA HIS A 72 -21.46 -10.30 -4.28
C HIS A 72 -20.36 -11.28 -4.75
N GLY A 73 -19.21 -11.33 -4.08
CA GLY A 73 -18.12 -12.26 -4.40
C GLY A 73 -17.33 -11.96 -5.67
N VAL A 74 -17.42 -10.74 -6.21
CA VAL A 74 -16.68 -10.33 -7.42
C VAL A 74 -15.56 -9.36 -7.06
N PRO A 75 -14.30 -9.62 -7.45
CA PRO A 75 -13.23 -8.65 -7.22
C PRO A 75 -13.40 -7.43 -8.15
N TYR A 76 -13.11 -6.24 -7.64
CA TYR A 76 -13.24 -4.96 -8.37
C TYR A 76 -12.66 -4.99 -9.79
N SER A 77 -11.46 -5.57 -9.97
CA SER A 77 -10.83 -5.65 -11.29
C SER A 77 -11.66 -6.44 -12.30
N LYS A 78 -12.27 -7.56 -11.89
CA LYS A 78 -13.14 -8.35 -12.77
C LYS A 78 -14.45 -7.61 -13.05
N PHE A 79 -15.02 -6.95 -12.04
CA PHE A 79 -16.23 -6.14 -12.20
C PHE A 79 -16.03 -5.01 -13.22
N MET A 80 -14.98 -4.20 -13.06
CA MET A 80 -14.68 -3.10 -13.97
C MET A 80 -14.32 -3.57 -15.39
N ASN A 81 -13.60 -4.69 -15.50
CA ASN A 81 -13.31 -5.28 -16.81
C ASN A 81 -14.58 -5.78 -17.51
N GLY A 82 -15.55 -6.31 -16.75
CA GLY A 82 -16.86 -6.68 -17.26
C GLY A 82 -17.61 -5.48 -17.82
N LEU A 83 -17.76 -4.43 -17.02
CA LEU A 83 -18.43 -3.19 -17.45
C LEU A 83 -17.81 -2.58 -18.71
N ALA A 84 -16.47 -2.58 -18.81
CA ALA A 84 -15.76 -2.07 -19.97
C ALA A 84 -15.99 -2.92 -21.23
N SER A 85 -16.10 -4.25 -21.08
CA SER A 85 -16.38 -5.16 -22.20
C SER A 85 -17.79 -4.94 -22.77
N ASP A 86 -18.72 -4.54 -21.91
CA ASP A 86 -20.12 -4.29 -22.28
C ASP A 86 -20.35 -2.87 -22.81
N ASN A 87 -19.27 -2.09 -22.99
CA ASN A 87 -19.32 -0.67 -23.36
C ASN A 87 -20.10 0.21 -22.35
N ILE A 88 -20.29 -0.27 -21.12
CA ILE A 88 -20.92 0.47 -20.04
C ILE A 88 -19.87 1.39 -19.41
N SER A 89 -19.69 2.57 -20.02
CA SER A 89 -18.80 3.62 -19.49
C SER A 89 -19.46 4.40 -18.35
N LEU A 90 -19.64 3.73 -17.20
CA LEU A 90 -20.15 4.39 -15.99
C LEU A 90 -19.05 5.09 -15.18
N ASN A 91 -19.38 6.27 -14.68
CA ASN A 91 -18.49 7.01 -13.79
C ASN A 91 -18.43 6.33 -12.41
N ARG A 92 -17.22 6.23 -11.84
CA ARG A 92 -16.98 5.65 -10.50
C ARG A 92 -17.74 6.39 -9.40
N LYS A 93 -17.97 7.70 -9.56
CA LYS A 93 -18.80 8.46 -8.61
C LYS A 93 -20.21 7.87 -8.53
N VAL A 94 -20.86 7.71 -9.68
CA VAL A 94 -22.23 7.21 -9.78
C VAL A 94 -22.31 5.75 -9.33
N LEU A 95 -21.33 4.92 -9.71
CA LEU A 95 -21.26 3.53 -9.24
C LEU A 95 -21.12 3.42 -7.72
N ALA A 96 -20.35 4.30 -7.09
CA ALA A 96 -20.19 4.33 -5.65
C ALA A 96 -21.48 4.80 -4.95
N GLU A 97 -22.15 5.82 -5.49
CA GLU A 97 -23.46 6.28 -4.98
C GLU A 97 -24.55 5.21 -5.16
N LEU A 98 -24.55 4.47 -6.27
CA LEU A 98 -25.45 3.34 -6.49
C LEU A 98 -25.20 2.21 -5.50
N ALA A 99 -23.93 1.85 -5.26
CA ALA A 99 -23.57 0.82 -4.29
C ALA A 99 -24.01 1.18 -2.87
N ALA A 100 -24.03 2.47 -2.51
CA ALA A 100 -24.41 2.94 -1.18
C ALA A 100 -25.92 3.12 -0.99
N ASN A 101 -26.61 3.68 -1.98
CA ASN A 101 -28.03 4.05 -1.85
C ASN A 101 -28.98 2.95 -2.34
N GLU A 102 -28.59 2.19 -3.38
CA GLU A 102 -29.50 1.29 -4.11
C GLU A 102 -28.86 -0.09 -4.31
N PRO A 103 -28.84 -0.95 -3.26
CA PRO A 103 -28.15 -2.24 -3.32
C PRO A 103 -28.77 -3.20 -4.36
N LEU A 104 -30.09 -3.11 -4.61
CA LEU A 104 -30.76 -3.94 -5.61
C LEU A 104 -30.29 -3.62 -7.04
N SER A 105 -30.15 -2.34 -7.37
CA SER A 105 -29.66 -1.92 -8.70
C SER A 105 -28.19 -2.31 -8.89
N PHE A 106 -27.37 -2.18 -7.84
CA PHE A 106 -25.99 -2.62 -7.89
C PHE A 106 -25.88 -4.15 -8.07
N GLN A 107 -26.73 -4.92 -7.40
CA GLN A 107 -26.80 -6.38 -7.55
C GLN A 107 -27.12 -6.78 -8.99
N ALA A 108 -28.09 -6.14 -9.64
CA ALA A 108 -28.44 -6.43 -11.03
C ALA A 108 -27.26 -6.21 -12.00
N LEU A 109 -26.49 -5.14 -11.80
CA LEU A 109 -25.27 -4.88 -12.58
C LEU A 109 -24.21 -5.97 -12.35
N VAL A 110 -24.02 -6.39 -11.10
CA VAL A 110 -23.04 -7.45 -10.79
C VAL A 110 -23.48 -8.79 -11.39
N GLN A 111 -24.76 -9.11 -11.34
CA GLN A 111 -25.32 -10.32 -11.97
C GLN A 111 -25.12 -10.31 -13.48
N GLN A 112 -25.39 -9.18 -14.14
CA GLN A 112 -25.13 -9.02 -15.58
C GLN A 112 -23.66 -9.29 -15.92
N VAL A 113 -22.74 -8.70 -15.15
CA VAL A 113 -21.30 -8.91 -15.35
C VAL A 113 -20.90 -10.38 -15.11
N LYS A 114 -21.48 -11.04 -14.09
CA LYS A 114 -21.24 -12.47 -13.84
C LYS A 114 -21.70 -13.34 -15.00
N PHE A 115 -22.91 -13.10 -15.50
CA PHE A 115 -23.49 -13.82 -16.63
C PHE A 115 -22.60 -13.72 -17.86
N MET A 116 -22.12 -12.52 -18.20
CA MET A 116 -21.32 -12.30 -19.40
C MET A 116 -19.90 -12.83 -19.29
N ARG A 117 -19.32 -12.83 -18.09
CA ARG A 117 -17.94 -13.29 -17.85
C ARG A 117 -17.83 -14.76 -17.45
N GLY A 118 -18.95 -15.43 -17.16
CA GLY A 118 -18.98 -16.80 -16.64
C GLY A 118 -18.36 -16.91 -15.25
N LEU A 119 -18.65 -15.95 -14.36
CA LEU A 119 -18.13 -15.88 -12.99
C LEU A 119 -19.09 -16.45 -11.95
#